data_AF-A0A7Z8G5F1-F1
#
_entry.id   AF-A0A7Z8G5F1-F1
#
_cell.length_a   1.000
_cell.length_b   1.000
_cell.length_c   1.000
_cell.angle_alpha   90.00
_cell.angle_beta   90.00
_cell.angle_gamma   90.00
#
_symmetry.space_group_name_H-M   'P 1'
#
loop_
_entity.id
_entity.type
_entity.pdbx_description
1 polymer ?
#
loop_
_entity_poly.entity_id
_entity_poly.type
_entity_poly.pdbx_seq_one_letter_code
_entity_poly.pdbx_strand_id
1 'polypeptide(L)'
;MIQMTLQTMRKLFFNPLFLIFVSPLTLILLGTVLSIQYSSITITSFLLLYLFVLLNQFLEKILAYHKKEKQKLRLLPIILFELLNVLSILYLTLSSNFLIGILLLLYSLVIHLQYIPYNLSLSLYSLILTTLFKGGILTYLSFYIQTGFISRELYFWSFPLIALYGFIGYYKQLLELNIESRYLAKKDFLTLNVLLLSIYIVPFLSLYVPHYIENWIFLLLLSSPLAITLILLLKEKKAAYSTSIKMKQINLFQIVFISLLSIIALIKVLSSN
;
A
#
# COMPACT_ATOMS: atom_id res chain seq x y z
N MET A 1 15.16 -31.10 1.92
CA MET A 1 13.84 -30.71 1.36
C MET A 1 13.34 -29.35 1.92
N ILE A 2 13.26 -29.16 3.24
CA ILE A 2 12.80 -27.91 3.88
C ILE A 2 13.67 -26.67 3.54
N GLN A 3 14.99 -26.82 3.45
CA GLN A 3 15.87 -25.70 3.06
C GLN A 3 15.71 -25.30 1.59
N MET A 4 15.39 -26.27 0.72
CA MET A 4 15.17 -26.03 -0.70
C MET A 4 13.84 -25.32 -0.94
N THR A 5 12.78 -25.69 -0.20
CA THR A 5 11.50 -24.97 -0.22
C THR A 5 11.64 -23.56 0.34
N LEU A 6 12.41 -23.37 1.41
CA LEU A 6 12.65 -22.04 2.00
C LEU A 6 13.39 -21.09 1.03
N GLN A 7 14.38 -21.61 0.29
CA GLN A 7 15.11 -20.82 -0.71
C GLN A 7 14.23 -20.47 -1.92
N THR A 8 13.40 -21.39 -2.38
CA THR A 8 12.45 -21.14 -3.48
C THR A 8 11.39 -20.12 -3.08
N MET A 9 10.83 -20.23 -1.87
CA MET A 9 9.89 -19.26 -1.31
C MET A 9 10.53 -17.87 -1.20
N ARG A 10 11.76 -17.78 -0.69
CA ARG A 10 12.50 -16.52 -0.63
C ARG A 10 12.70 -15.91 -2.02
N LYS A 11 13.03 -16.70 -3.04
CA LYS A 11 13.17 -16.22 -4.42
C LYS A 11 11.85 -15.68 -4.98
N LEU A 12 10.72 -16.35 -4.69
CA LEU A 12 9.39 -15.91 -5.12
C LEU A 12 8.99 -14.57 -4.49
N PHE A 13 9.06 -14.47 -3.16
CA PHE A 13 8.66 -13.26 -2.42
C PHE A 13 9.56 -12.04 -2.73
N PHE A 14 10.83 -12.27 -3.09
CA PHE A 14 11.73 -11.20 -3.53
C PHE A 14 11.70 -10.93 -5.04
N ASN A 15 10.84 -11.62 -5.79
CA ASN A 15 10.67 -11.38 -7.22
C ASN A 15 9.96 -10.03 -7.45
N PRO A 16 10.58 -9.08 -8.19
CA PRO A 16 9.95 -7.79 -8.48
C PRO A 16 8.58 -7.89 -9.15
N LEU A 17 8.36 -8.89 -9.99
CA LEU A 17 7.07 -9.11 -10.66
C LEU A 17 5.99 -9.49 -9.65
N PHE A 18 6.29 -10.43 -8.75
CA PHE A 18 5.37 -10.84 -7.69
C PHE A 18 4.92 -9.62 -6.86
N LEU A 19 5.87 -8.79 -6.42
CA LEU A 19 5.56 -7.57 -5.66
C LEU A 19 4.74 -6.56 -6.46
N ILE A 20 4.90 -6.50 -7.79
CA ILE A 20 4.11 -5.61 -8.65
C ILE A 20 2.66 -6.03 -8.70
N PHE A 21 2.37 -7.33 -8.84
CA PHE A 21 1.00 -7.81 -8.99
C PHE A 21 0.26 -7.94 -7.65
N VAL A 22 0.98 -8.25 -6.57
CA VAL A 22 0.39 -8.48 -5.25
C VAL A 22 0.10 -7.17 -4.51
N SER A 23 0.91 -6.12 -4.69
CA SER A 23 0.69 -4.84 -3.99
C SER A 23 -0.64 -4.15 -4.32
N PRO A 24 -1.10 -4.09 -5.59
CA PRO A 24 -2.43 -3.58 -5.92
C PRO A 24 -3.55 -4.42 -5.31
N LEU A 25 -3.34 -5.74 -5.23
CA LEU A 25 -4.31 -6.66 -4.66
C LEU A 25 -4.46 -6.40 -3.16
N THR A 26 -3.35 -6.29 -2.43
CA THR A 26 -3.41 -6.00 -0.98
C THR A 26 -4.01 -4.64 -0.69
N LEU A 27 -3.77 -3.63 -1.54
CA LEU A 27 -4.35 -2.30 -1.41
C LEU A 27 -5.88 -2.28 -1.34
N ILE A 28 -6.54 -3.11 -2.14
CA ILE A 28 -8.01 -3.14 -2.21
C ILE A 28 -8.63 -4.19 -1.28
N LEU A 29 -7.82 -5.11 -0.75
CA LEU A 29 -8.28 -6.33 -0.06
C LEU A 29 -9.10 -6.03 1.19
N LEU A 30 -8.62 -5.13 2.06
CA LEU A 30 -9.28 -4.87 3.34
C LEU A 30 -10.73 -4.37 3.17
N GLY A 31 -10.93 -3.37 2.31
CA GLY A 31 -12.28 -2.83 2.05
C GLY A 31 -13.20 -3.87 1.41
N THR A 32 -12.67 -4.71 0.51
CA THR A 32 -13.46 -5.79 -0.12
C THR A 32 -13.83 -6.90 0.85
N VAL A 33 -12.97 -7.24 1.80
CA VAL A 33 -13.29 -8.21 2.86
C VAL A 33 -14.36 -7.65 3.78
N LEU A 34 -14.21 -6.40 4.22
CA LEU A 34 -15.20 -5.75 5.07
C LEU A 34 -16.56 -5.56 4.38
N SER A 35 -16.63 -5.53 3.05
CA SER A 35 -17.91 -5.46 2.34
C SER A 35 -18.73 -6.75 2.39
N ILE A 36 -18.10 -7.91 2.64
CA ILE A 36 -18.76 -9.23 2.65
C ILE A 36 -19.90 -9.27 3.68
N GLN A 37 -19.77 -8.53 4.79
CA GLN A 37 -20.81 -8.46 5.82
C GLN A 37 -22.10 -7.77 5.37
N TYR A 38 -22.08 -7.04 4.24
CA TYR A 38 -23.22 -6.26 3.76
C TYR A 38 -23.71 -6.69 2.37
N SER A 39 -22.84 -7.24 1.53
CA SER A 39 -23.17 -7.56 0.13
C SER A 39 -22.28 -8.69 -0.40
N SER A 40 -22.79 -9.42 -1.41
CA SER A 40 -21.99 -10.36 -2.18
C SER A 40 -20.95 -9.63 -3.02
N ILE A 41 -19.75 -10.19 -3.13
CA ILE A 41 -18.67 -9.58 -3.92
C ILE A 41 -19.03 -9.61 -5.42
N THR A 42 -19.06 -8.43 -6.02
CA THR A 42 -19.10 -8.24 -7.47
C THR A 42 -17.68 -8.37 -8.03
N ILE A 43 -17.40 -9.52 -8.64
CA ILE A 43 -16.07 -9.87 -9.18
C ILE A 43 -15.64 -8.88 -10.27
N THR A 44 -16.58 -8.41 -11.10
CA THR A 44 -16.31 -7.45 -12.17
C THR A 44 -15.75 -6.14 -11.62
N SER A 45 -16.42 -5.56 -10.63
CA SER A 45 -16.00 -4.30 -10.02
C SER A 45 -14.70 -4.44 -9.23
N PHE A 46 -14.49 -5.58 -8.57
CA PHE A 46 -13.21 -5.93 -7.93
C PHE A 46 -12.06 -5.96 -8.96
N LEU A 47 -12.24 -6.69 -10.06
CA LEU A 47 -11.21 -6.83 -11.10
C LEU A 47 -10.91 -5.51 -11.79
N LEU A 48 -11.91 -4.67 -12.03
CA LEU A 48 -11.71 -3.35 -12.62
C LEU A 48 -10.97 -2.39 -11.69
N LEU A 49 -11.31 -2.37 -10.40
CA LEU A 49 -10.55 -1.58 -9.42
C LEU A 49 -9.12 -2.11 -9.29
N TYR A 50 -8.93 -3.44 -9.26
CA TYR A 50 -7.61 -4.05 -9.27
C TYR A 50 -6.79 -3.63 -10.50
N LEU A 51 -7.38 -3.71 -11.69
CA LEU A 51 -6.75 -3.30 -12.95
C LEU A 51 -6.37 -1.82 -12.89
N PHE A 52 -7.26 -0.95 -12.43
CA PHE A 52 -7.00 0.47 -12.23
C PHE A 52 -5.77 0.69 -11.34
N VAL A 53 -5.71 0.06 -10.16
CA VAL A 53 -4.57 0.24 -9.24
C VAL A 53 -3.29 -0.33 -9.84
N LEU A 54 -3.36 -1.46 -10.55
CA LEU A 54 -2.23 -2.09 -11.22
C LEU A 54 -1.66 -1.19 -12.33
N LEU A 55 -2.51 -0.63 -13.20
CA LEU A 55 -2.11 0.29 -14.26
C LEU A 55 -1.42 1.53 -13.69
N ASN A 56 -2.01 2.13 -12.66
CA ASN A 56 -1.43 3.26 -11.97
C ASN A 56 -0.08 2.92 -11.30
N GLN A 57 0.08 1.71 -10.76
CA GLN A 57 1.36 1.26 -10.22
C GLN A 57 2.43 1.09 -11.31
N PHE A 58 2.06 0.67 -12.53
CA PHE A 58 2.98 0.66 -13.68
C PHE A 58 3.37 2.07 -14.10
N LEU A 59 2.39 2.98 -14.20
CA LEU A 59 2.63 4.40 -14.52
C LEU A 59 3.58 5.04 -13.51
N GLU A 60 3.32 4.87 -12.21
CA GLU A 60 4.19 5.35 -11.13
C GLU A 60 5.64 4.87 -11.29
N LYS A 61 5.83 3.58 -11.63
CA LYS A 61 7.18 3.02 -11.84
C LYS A 61 7.87 3.57 -13.09
N ILE A 62 7.15 3.72 -14.19
CA ILE A 62 7.69 4.28 -15.43
C ILE A 62 8.14 5.74 -15.19
N LEU A 63 7.29 6.53 -14.55
CA LEU A 63 7.57 7.94 -14.21
C LEU A 63 8.75 8.05 -13.23
N ALA A 64 8.79 7.22 -12.19
CA ALA A 64 9.90 7.18 -11.23
C ALA A 64 11.22 6.79 -11.90
N TYR A 65 11.20 5.82 -12.83
CA TYR A 65 12.38 5.38 -13.56
C TYR A 65 12.90 6.45 -14.53
N HIS A 66 11.99 7.09 -15.28
CA HIS A 66 12.33 8.22 -16.14
C HIS A 66 13.05 9.34 -15.37
N LYS A 67 12.53 9.69 -14.19
CA LYS A 67 13.16 10.69 -13.33
C LYS A 67 14.56 10.26 -12.88
N LYS A 68 14.73 9.01 -12.45
CA LYS A 68 16.01 8.51 -11.91
C LYS A 68 17.10 8.40 -12.98
N GLU A 69 16.76 7.89 -14.17
CA GLU A 69 17.76 7.60 -15.20
C GLU A 69 17.80 8.62 -16.36
N LYS A 70 16.93 9.64 -16.34
CA LYS A 70 16.79 10.65 -17.41
C LYS A 70 16.62 10.04 -18.82
N GLN A 71 16.15 8.79 -18.92
CA GLN A 71 15.95 8.10 -20.19
C GLN A 71 14.75 8.68 -20.95
N LYS A 72 14.73 8.57 -22.28
CA LYS A 72 13.56 8.98 -23.08
C LYS A 72 12.33 8.17 -22.69
N LEU A 73 11.21 8.85 -22.42
CA LEU A 73 9.93 8.22 -22.13
C LEU A 73 9.45 7.44 -23.36
N ARG A 74 9.13 6.16 -23.17
CA ARG A 74 8.41 5.39 -24.19
C ARG A 74 6.94 5.78 -24.11
N LEU A 75 6.52 6.69 -24.98
CA LEU A 75 5.18 7.28 -24.96
C LEU A 75 4.08 6.25 -25.21
N LEU A 76 4.32 5.26 -26.07
CA LEU A 76 3.28 4.31 -26.47
C LEU A 76 2.74 3.46 -25.31
N PRO A 77 3.58 2.80 -24.48
CA PRO A 77 3.11 2.12 -23.26
C PRO A 77 2.36 3.03 -22.28
N ILE A 78 2.80 4.29 -22.14
CA ILE A 78 2.15 5.26 -21.25
C ILE A 78 0.74 5.58 -21.77
N ILE A 79 0.62 5.92 -23.05
CA ILE A 79 -0.68 6.23 -23.68
C ILE A 79 -1.63 5.04 -23.56
N LEU A 80 -1.16 3.81 -23.79
CA LEU A 80 -1.99 2.61 -23.65
C LEU A 80 -2.46 2.41 -22.21
N PHE A 81 -1.58 2.58 -21.23
CA PHE A 81 -1.95 2.47 -19.82
C PHE A 81 -2.91 3.58 -19.40
N GLU A 82 -2.70 4.82 -19.83
CA GLU A 82 -3.62 5.93 -19.56
C GLU A 82 -5.01 5.68 -20.17
N LEU A 83 -5.07 5.21 -21.41
CA LEU A 83 -6.35 4.91 -22.07
C LEU A 83 -7.12 3.84 -21.29
N LEU A 84 -6.45 2.75 -20.90
CA LEU A 84 -7.07 1.71 -20.06
C LEU A 84 -7.48 2.23 -18.67
N ASN A 85 -6.69 3.15 -18.11
CA ASN A 85 -6.97 3.80 -16.83
C ASN A 85 -8.25 4.63 -16.92
N VAL A 86 -8.36 5.48 -17.95
CA VAL A 86 -9.55 6.30 -18.23
C VAL A 86 -10.77 5.44 -18.50
N LEU A 87 -10.65 4.35 -19.27
CA LEU A 87 -11.76 3.42 -19.50
C LEU A 87 -12.24 2.78 -18.19
N SER A 88 -11.32 2.39 -17.31
CA SER A 88 -11.65 1.84 -15.99
C SER A 88 -12.37 2.86 -15.11
N ILE A 89 -11.90 4.12 -15.11
CA ILE A 89 -12.55 5.22 -14.39
C ILE A 89 -13.96 5.44 -14.94
N LEU A 90 -14.12 5.57 -16.26
CA LEU A 90 -15.41 5.80 -16.89
C LEU A 90 -16.41 4.69 -16.57
N TYR A 91 -15.99 3.43 -16.67
CA TYR A 91 -16.86 2.31 -16.32
C TYR A 91 -17.31 2.39 -14.86
N LEU A 92 -16.38 2.53 -13.91
CA LEU A 92 -16.71 2.57 -12.47
C LEU A 92 -17.56 3.80 -12.11
N THR A 93 -17.38 4.91 -12.82
CA THR A 93 -18.18 6.13 -12.65
C THR A 93 -19.62 5.87 -13.06
N LEU A 94 -19.83 5.25 -14.22
CA LEU A 94 -21.15 4.95 -14.76
C LEU A 94 -21.86 3.82 -14.02
N SER A 95 -21.12 2.81 -13.55
CA SER A 95 -21.69 1.63 -12.90
C SER A 95 -22.01 1.84 -11.42
N SER A 96 -21.35 2.80 -10.76
CA SER A 96 -21.42 2.91 -9.29
C SER A 96 -21.79 4.32 -8.84
N ASN A 97 -20.88 5.30 -8.97
CA ASN A 97 -21.16 6.68 -8.54
C ASN A 97 -20.17 7.67 -9.18
N PHE A 98 -20.64 8.87 -9.52
CA PHE A 98 -19.80 9.96 -10.03
C PHE A 98 -18.64 10.33 -9.10
N LEU A 99 -18.85 10.29 -7.77
CA LEU A 99 -17.81 10.57 -6.78
C LEU A 99 -16.64 9.60 -6.85
N ILE A 100 -16.89 8.32 -7.19
CA ILE A 100 -15.81 7.34 -7.41
C ILE A 100 -14.95 7.78 -8.58
N GLY A 101 -15.58 8.23 -9.67
CA GLY A 101 -14.89 8.76 -10.83
C GLY A 101 -13.94 9.90 -10.48
N ILE A 102 -14.42 10.87 -9.70
CA ILE A 102 -13.60 11.99 -9.22
C ILE A 102 -12.42 11.48 -8.37
N LEU A 103 -12.66 10.59 -7.41
CA LEU A 103 -11.61 10.09 -6.52
C LEU A 103 -10.55 9.27 -7.26
N LEU A 104 -10.94 8.46 -8.25
CA LEU A 104 -10.01 7.71 -9.09
C LEU A 104 -9.22 8.62 -10.03
N LEU A 105 -9.86 9.66 -10.58
CA LEU A 105 -9.18 10.67 -11.39
C LEU A 105 -8.14 11.42 -10.54
N LEU A 106 -8.51 11.87 -9.33
CA LEU A 106 -7.58 12.49 -8.40
C LEU A 106 -6.44 11.54 -8.02
N TYR A 107 -6.71 10.26 -7.79
CA TYR A 107 -5.67 9.26 -7.52
C TYR A 107 -4.64 9.20 -8.66
N SER A 108 -5.11 9.16 -9.91
CA SER A 108 -4.22 9.16 -11.09
C SER A 108 -3.44 10.48 -11.21
N LEU A 109 -4.08 11.62 -10.97
CA LEU A 109 -3.40 12.93 -10.97
C LEU A 109 -2.31 13.01 -9.89
N VAL A 110 -2.55 12.48 -8.69
CA VAL A 110 -1.57 12.44 -7.60
C VAL A 110 -0.31 11.70 -8.05
N ILE A 111 -0.45 10.58 -8.77
CA ILE A 111 0.69 9.82 -9.32
C ILE A 111 1.46 10.64 -10.34
N HIS A 112 0.77 11.37 -11.22
CA HIS A 112 1.41 12.23 -12.21
C HIS A 112 2.16 13.39 -11.55
N LEU A 113 1.46 14.18 -10.73
CA LEU A 113 1.99 15.36 -10.06
C LEU A 113 3.20 15.06 -9.17
N GLN A 114 3.32 13.83 -8.69
CA GLN A 114 4.48 13.38 -7.94
C GLN A 114 5.78 13.45 -8.76
N TYR A 115 5.72 13.22 -10.07
CA TYR A 115 6.90 13.14 -10.93
C TYR A 115 6.96 14.25 -11.98
N ILE A 116 5.82 14.71 -12.50
CA ILE A 116 5.71 15.70 -13.57
C ILE A 116 4.51 16.64 -13.28
N PRO A 117 4.65 17.97 -13.39
CA PRO A 117 5.84 18.74 -13.77
C PRO A 117 6.70 19.20 -12.58
N TYR A 118 6.15 19.24 -11.36
CA TYR A 118 6.77 19.93 -10.21
C TYR A 118 7.70 19.08 -9.34
N ASN A 119 7.93 17.81 -9.70
CA ASN A 119 8.79 16.87 -8.97
C ASN A 119 8.56 16.90 -7.44
N LEU A 120 7.35 16.56 -7.02
CA LEU A 120 6.95 16.58 -5.63
C LEU A 120 7.31 15.29 -4.88
N SER A 121 7.98 14.32 -5.50
CA SER A 121 8.18 12.97 -4.95
C SER A 121 8.88 12.90 -3.59
N LEU A 122 9.67 13.91 -3.24
CA LEU A 122 10.38 14.03 -1.96
C LEU A 122 9.79 15.13 -1.07
N SER A 123 8.58 15.61 -1.36
CA SER A 123 7.88 16.61 -0.56
C SER A 123 6.96 15.96 0.46
N LEU A 124 6.76 16.64 1.59
CA LEU A 124 5.75 16.25 2.58
C LEU A 124 4.34 16.22 1.96
N TYR A 125 4.06 17.08 0.99
CA TYR A 125 2.79 17.10 0.28
C TYR A 125 2.52 15.78 -0.46
N SER A 126 3.51 15.28 -1.21
CA SER A 126 3.39 13.97 -1.87
C SER A 126 3.26 12.83 -0.87
N LEU A 127 3.97 12.89 0.26
CA LEU A 127 3.84 11.90 1.33
C LEU A 127 2.41 11.86 1.88
N ILE A 128 1.83 13.02 2.19
CA ILE A 128 0.46 13.12 2.72
C ILE A 128 -0.54 12.58 1.68
N LEU A 129 -0.44 13.04 0.43
CA LEU A 129 -1.36 12.60 -0.63
C LEU A 129 -1.26 11.10 -0.88
N THR A 130 -0.05 10.56 -1.05
CA THR A 130 0.12 9.12 -1.31
C THR A 130 -0.37 8.29 -0.13
N THR A 131 -0.17 8.76 1.10
CA THR A 131 -0.67 8.11 2.32
C THR A 131 -2.20 8.08 2.36
N LEU A 132 -2.85 9.21 2.09
CA LEU A 132 -4.31 9.31 2.07
C LEU A 132 -4.93 8.49 0.94
N PHE A 133 -4.38 8.58 -0.27
CA PHE A 133 -4.94 7.90 -1.43
C PHE A 133 -4.73 6.39 -1.39
N LYS A 134 -3.52 5.92 -1.05
CA LYS A 134 -3.19 4.49 -1.00
C LYS A 134 -3.64 3.82 0.30
N GLY A 135 -3.56 4.51 1.44
CA GLY A 135 -3.95 3.95 2.73
C GLY A 135 -5.43 4.09 3.05
N GLY A 136 -6.04 5.23 2.70
CA GLY A 136 -7.44 5.53 3.03
C GLY A 136 -8.37 5.32 1.84
N ILE A 137 -8.26 6.19 0.83
CA ILE A 137 -9.25 6.31 -0.25
C ILE A 137 -9.45 5.00 -1.01
N LEU A 138 -8.39 4.26 -1.35
CA LEU A 138 -8.53 2.96 -2.02
C LEU A 138 -9.32 1.94 -1.18
N THR A 139 -9.18 1.95 0.14
CA THR A 139 -9.93 1.09 1.05
C THR A 139 -11.42 1.47 1.06
N TYR A 140 -11.73 2.77 1.06
CA TYR A 140 -13.11 3.24 0.96
C TYR A 140 -13.74 2.91 -0.37
N LEU A 141 -13.01 3.11 -1.47
CA LEU A 141 -13.47 2.79 -2.81
C LEU A 141 -13.72 1.29 -2.97
N SER A 142 -12.80 0.45 -2.47
CA SER A 142 -12.93 -0.99 -2.60
C SER A 142 -14.11 -1.56 -1.81
N PHE A 143 -14.48 -0.93 -0.69
CA PHE A 143 -15.72 -1.23 0.03
C PHE A 143 -16.96 -0.68 -0.69
N TYR A 144 -16.96 0.62 -1.03
CA TYR A 144 -18.14 1.31 -1.57
C TYR A 144 -18.60 0.71 -2.90
N ILE A 145 -17.66 0.34 -3.77
CA ILE A 145 -17.98 -0.27 -5.07
C ILE A 145 -18.75 -1.60 -4.89
N GLN A 146 -18.63 -2.26 -3.74
CA GLN A 146 -19.32 -3.52 -3.44
C GLN A 146 -20.67 -3.33 -2.74
N THR A 147 -20.80 -2.27 -1.93
CA THR A 147 -21.96 -2.08 -1.02
C THR A 147 -22.85 -0.88 -1.36
N GLY A 148 -22.33 0.11 -2.10
CA GLY A 148 -23.03 1.36 -2.41
C GLY A 148 -23.08 2.39 -1.26
N PHE A 149 -22.46 2.10 -0.11
CA PHE A 149 -22.37 3.03 1.02
C PHE A 149 -21.01 2.91 1.75
N ILE A 150 -20.79 3.74 2.77
CA ILE A 150 -19.58 3.67 3.63
C ILE A 150 -20.04 3.41 5.08
N SER A 151 -19.63 2.29 5.66
CA SER A 151 -19.96 1.98 7.06
C SER A 151 -19.12 2.81 8.02
N ARG A 152 -19.67 3.10 9.21
CA ARG A 152 -18.91 3.81 10.26
C ARG A 152 -17.69 3.02 10.72
N GLU A 153 -17.81 1.70 10.73
CA GLU A 153 -16.73 0.81 11.13
C GLU A 153 -15.50 0.94 10.21
N LEU A 154 -15.72 1.13 8.91
CA LEU A 154 -14.64 1.26 7.93
C LEU A 154 -13.70 2.42 8.22
N TYR A 155 -14.18 3.50 8.87
CA TYR A 155 -13.31 4.59 9.31
C TYR A 155 -12.23 4.09 10.26
N PHE A 156 -12.57 3.20 11.19
CA PHE A 156 -11.62 2.67 12.17
C PHE A 156 -10.61 1.71 11.53
N TRP A 157 -11.06 0.86 10.60
CA TRP A 157 -10.20 -0.04 9.83
C TRP A 157 -9.25 0.66 8.86
N SER A 158 -9.56 1.90 8.46
CA SER A 158 -8.67 2.68 7.60
C SER A 158 -7.43 3.23 8.32
N PHE A 159 -7.50 3.51 9.63
CA PHE A 159 -6.39 4.13 10.37
C PHE A 159 -5.09 3.29 10.35
N PRO A 160 -5.12 1.96 10.58
CA PRO A 160 -3.95 1.10 10.41
C PRO A 160 -3.26 1.24 9.05
N LEU A 161 -4.06 1.31 7.98
CA LEU A 161 -3.54 1.42 6.62
C LEU A 161 -2.92 2.79 6.38
N ILE A 162 -3.59 3.87 6.82
CA ILE A 162 -3.04 5.23 6.74
C ILE A 162 -1.71 5.31 7.50
N ALA A 163 -1.63 4.79 8.72
CA ALA A 163 -0.39 4.76 9.51
C ALA A 163 0.73 3.96 8.80
N LEU A 164 0.40 2.80 8.24
CA LEU A 164 1.34 1.97 7.48
C LEU A 164 1.88 2.69 6.24
N TYR A 165 1.01 3.30 5.42
CA TYR A 165 1.45 4.01 4.22
C TYR A 165 2.25 5.28 4.55
N GLY A 166 1.92 5.96 5.65
CA GLY A 166 2.71 7.07 6.16
C GLY A 166 4.14 6.65 6.51
N PHE A 167 4.30 5.55 7.26
CA PHE A 167 5.61 4.98 7.56
C PHE A 167 6.38 4.58 6.30
N ILE A 168 5.73 3.88 5.36
CA ILE A 168 6.38 3.42 4.13
C ILE A 168 6.81 4.60 3.26
N GLY A 169 5.95 5.62 3.11
CA GLY A 169 6.26 6.83 2.35
C GLY A 169 7.47 7.55 2.93
N TYR A 170 7.48 7.75 4.25
CA TYR A 170 8.59 8.39 4.96
C TYR A 170 9.90 7.60 4.83
N TYR A 171 9.83 6.27 4.99
CA TYR A 171 11.00 5.40 4.81
C TYR A 171 11.57 5.51 3.40
N LYS A 172 10.72 5.47 2.36
CA LYS A 172 11.15 5.58 0.96
C LYS A 172 11.83 6.92 0.69
N GLN A 173 11.26 8.02 1.19
CA GLN A 173 11.83 9.35 1.06
C GLN A 173 13.22 9.45 1.72
N LEU A 174 13.38 8.91 2.94
CA LEU A 174 14.67 8.87 3.63
C LEU A 174 15.70 8.02 2.88
N LEU A 175 15.31 6.89 2.28
CA LEU A 175 16.21 6.09 1.46
C LEU A 175 16.69 6.84 0.21
N GLU A 176 15.83 7.65 -0.40
CA GLU A 176 16.16 8.41 -1.60
C GLU A 176 17.02 9.64 -1.31
N LEU A 177 16.83 10.28 -0.15
CA LEU A 177 17.64 11.41 0.31
C LEU A 177 19.02 10.98 0.81
N ASN A 178 19.11 9.86 1.55
CA ASN A 178 20.38 9.36 2.12
C ASN A 178 21.19 8.51 1.12
N ILE A 179 20.95 8.63 -0.19
CA ILE A 179 21.82 8.00 -1.20
C ILE A 179 23.23 8.62 -1.15
N GLU A 180 23.35 9.87 -0.71
CA GLU A 180 24.63 10.60 -0.66
C GLU A 180 25.31 10.50 0.71
N SER A 181 24.56 10.56 1.81
CA SER A 181 25.06 10.30 3.17
C SER A 181 24.87 8.83 3.52
N ARG A 182 25.95 8.02 3.48
CA ARG A 182 25.95 6.57 3.85
C ARG A 182 25.36 6.23 5.25
N TYR A 183 24.91 7.22 6.00
CA TYR A 183 24.45 7.13 7.38
C TYR A 183 23.11 7.85 7.54
N LEU A 184 22.13 7.14 8.12
CA LEU A 184 20.93 7.75 8.67
C LEU A 184 21.31 8.45 9.97
N ALA A 185 20.91 9.71 10.12
CA ALA A 185 21.11 10.42 11.38
C ALA A 185 20.39 9.65 12.51
N LYS A 186 20.98 9.65 13.72
CA LYS A 186 20.39 9.00 14.92
C LYS A 186 18.93 9.45 15.15
N LYS A 187 18.62 10.71 14.84
CA LYS A 187 17.26 11.27 14.88
C LYS A 187 16.31 10.55 13.91
N ASP A 188 16.72 10.37 12.66
CA ASP A 188 15.89 9.71 11.63
C ASP A 188 15.66 8.24 11.96
N PHE A 189 16.69 7.54 12.46
CA PHE A 189 16.56 6.17 12.95
C PHE A 189 15.52 6.06 14.09
N LEU A 190 15.57 6.96 15.07
CA LEU A 190 14.58 7.01 16.15
C LEU A 190 13.18 7.28 15.61
N THR A 191 13.02 8.26 14.71
CA THR A 191 11.70 8.57 14.12
C THR A 191 11.10 7.38 13.38
N LEU A 192 11.90 6.63 12.61
CA LEU A 192 11.43 5.44 11.91
C LEU A 192 11.00 4.32 12.85
N ASN A 193 11.72 4.10 13.95
CA ASN A 193 11.33 3.09 14.93
C ASN A 193 10.04 3.48 15.66
N VAL A 194 9.86 4.76 16.00
CA VAL A 194 8.63 5.27 16.60
C VAL A 194 7.45 5.09 15.63
N LEU A 195 7.63 5.43 14.35
CA LEU A 195 6.62 5.21 13.32
C LEU A 195 6.31 3.72 13.15
N LEU A 196 7.31 2.85 13.13
CA LEU A 196 7.11 1.39 13.02
C LEU A 196 6.34 0.84 14.23
N LEU A 197 6.63 1.31 15.45
CA LEU A 197 5.87 0.95 16.65
C LEU A 197 4.42 1.45 16.56
N SER A 198 4.21 2.65 16.02
CA SER A 198 2.86 3.22 15.85
C SER A 198 1.96 2.34 14.96
N ILE A 199 2.52 1.60 14.00
CA ILE A 199 1.78 0.66 13.14
C ILE A 199 1.14 -0.47 13.94
N TYR A 200 1.70 -0.85 15.09
CA TYR A 200 1.12 -1.87 15.98
C TYR A 200 0.18 -1.26 17.03
N ILE A 201 0.45 -0.02 17.46
CA ILE A 201 -0.37 0.68 18.45
C ILE A 201 -1.69 1.17 17.82
N VAL A 202 -1.66 1.70 16.59
CA VAL A 202 -2.84 2.26 15.91
C VAL A 202 -3.97 1.23 15.74
N PRO A 203 -3.73 -0.01 15.26
CA PRO A 203 -4.76 -1.06 15.22
C PRO A 203 -5.35 -1.38 16.59
N PHE A 204 -4.52 -1.42 17.63
CA PHE A 204 -4.99 -1.64 18.99
C PHE A 204 -5.94 -0.51 19.44
N LEU A 205 -5.56 0.75 19.25
CA LEU A 205 -6.39 1.90 19.63
C LEU A 205 -7.65 2.06 18.77
N SER A 206 -7.57 1.78 17.47
CA SER A 206 -8.68 2.00 16.55
C SER A 206 -9.66 0.83 16.49
N LEU A 207 -9.23 -0.40 16.75
CA LEU A 207 -10.05 -1.60 16.54
C LEU A 207 -10.34 -2.36 17.84
N TYR A 208 -9.35 -2.53 18.71
CA TYR A 208 -9.52 -3.28 19.95
C TYR A 208 -10.22 -2.44 21.02
N VAL A 209 -9.79 -1.19 21.26
CA VAL A 209 -10.40 -0.31 22.28
C VAL A 209 -11.90 -0.07 22.03
N PRO A 210 -12.37 0.17 20.79
CA PRO A 210 -13.81 0.32 20.51
C PRO A 210 -14.56 -1.02 20.41
N HIS A 211 -13.90 -2.15 20.70
CA HIS A 211 -14.46 -3.51 20.66
C HIS A 211 -14.96 -3.94 19.27
N TYR A 212 -14.33 -3.45 18.19
CA TYR A 212 -14.62 -3.95 16.83
C TYR A 212 -13.98 -5.31 16.56
N ILE A 213 -12.96 -5.69 17.34
CA ILE A 213 -12.23 -6.95 17.21
C ILE A 213 -11.87 -7.46 18.60
N GLU A 214 -11.98 -8.77 18.78
CA GLU A 214 -11.53 -9.47 19.98
C GLU A 214 -9.99 -9.70 19.97
N ASN A 215 -9.54 -10.81 20.54
CA ASN A 215 -8.13 -11.17 20.67
C ASN A 215 -7.42 -11.43 19.31
N TRP A 216 -8.16 -11.46 18.20
CA TRP A 216 -7.59 -11.67 16.86
C TRP A 216 -6.63 -10.57 16.43
N ILE A 217 -6.65 -9.39 17.08
CA ILE A 217 -5.70 -8.31 16.82
C ILE A 217 -4.23 -8.75 17.01
N PHE A 218 -3.99 -9.73 17.90
CA PHE A 218 -2.64 -10.26 18.15
C PHE A 218 -2.05 -11.04 16.96
N LEU A 219 -2.87 -11.45 15.97
CA LEU A 219 -2.36 -12.02 14.72
C LEU A 219 -1.44 -11.05 13.96
N LEU A 220 -1.59 -9.72 14.16
CA LEU A 220 -0.67 -8.74 13.57
C LEU A 220 0.78 -8.93 14.03
N LEU A 221 1.02 -9.51 15.21
CA LEU A 221 2.36 -9.78 15.73
C LEU A 221 3.13 -10.80 14.87
N LEU A 222 2.45 -11.58 14.02
CA LEU A 222 3.10 -12.45 13.04
C LEU A 222 3.91 -11.67 12.00
N SER A 223 3.64 -10.36 11.81
CA SER A 223 4.46 -9.48 10.97
C SER A 223 5.73 -8.95 11.67
N SER A 224 5.87 -9.16 12.99
CA SER A 224 6.98 -8.61 13.79
C SER A 224 8.38 -9.07 13.37
N PRO A 225 8.61 -10.31 12.86
CA PRO A 225 9.94 -10.68 12.36
C PRO A 225 10.38 -9.79 11.21
N LEU A 226 9.46 -9.41 10.31
CA LEU A 226 9.73 -8.48 9.21
C LEU A 226 10.00 -7.07 9.74
N ALA A 227 9.22 -6.60 10.71
CA ALA A 227 9.49 -5.32 11.37
C ALA A 227 10.89 -5.29 12.01
N ILE A 228 11.29 -6.33 12.73
CA ILE A 228 12.64 -6.45 13.32
C ILE A 228 13.71 -6.43 12.22
N THR A 229 13.52 -7.14 11.11
CA THR A 229 14.47 -7.07 10.00
C THR A 229 14.60 -5.68 9.40
N LEU A 230 13.52 -4.89 9.33
CA LEU A 230 13.57 -3.49 8.88
C LEU A 230 14.40 -2.63 9.83
N ILE A 231 14.22 -2.77 11.15
CA ILE A 231 15.04 -2.09 12.17
C ILE A 231 16.52 -2.46 11.99
N LEU A 232 16.81 -3.75 11.79
CA LEU A 232 18.18 -4.22 11.61
C LEU A 232 18.83 -3.71 10.32
N LEU A 233 18.07 -3.56 9.24
CA LEU A 233 18.54 -3.01 7.96
C LEU A 233 18.80 -1.50 8.00
N LEU A 234 18.20 -0.81 8.98
CA LEU A 234 18.43 0.61 9.24
C LEU A 234 19.66 0.88 10.10
N LYS A 235 20.19 -0.12 10.83
CA LYS A 235 21.39 0.04 11.68
C LYS A 235 22.66 0.23 10.83
N GLU A 236 23.56 1.10 11.31
CA GLU A 236 24.80 1.53 10.65
C GLU A 236 25.68 0.38 10.12
N LYS A 237 25.86 -0.70 10.88
CA LYS A 237 26.69 -1.86 10.47
C LYS A 237 26.13 -2.64 9.28
N LYS A 238 24.87 -2.42 8.90
CA LYS A 238 24.19 -3.03 7.74
C LYS A 238 23.85 -1.99 6.66
N ALA A 239 24.46 -0.81 6.68
CA ALA A 239 24.29 0.19 5.62
C ALA A 239 24.76 -0.27 4.23
N ALA A 240 25.57 -1.34 4.16
CA ALA A 240 26.08 -1.94 2.91
C ALA A 240 25.03 -2.70 2.07
N TYR A 241 23.81 -2.96 2.58
CA TYR A 241 22.76 -3.59 1.76
C TYR A 241 22.25 -2.63 0.69
N SER A 242 22.07 -3.13 -0.53
CA SER A 242 21.55 -2.32 -1.64
C SER A 242 20.16 -1.76 -1.34
N THR A 243 19.89 -0.55 -1.83
CA THR A 243 18.59 0.13 -1.73
C THR A 243 17.45 -0.75 -2.25
N SER A 244 17.71 -1.53 -3.30
CA SER A 244 16.78 -2.53 -3.85
C SER A 244 16.33 -3.57 -2.80
N ILE A 245 17.24 -4.09 -1.98
CA ILE A 245 16.90 -5.08 -0.93
C ILE A 245 16.02 -4.43 0.15
N LYS A 246 16.37 -3.19 0.58
CA LYS A 246 15.59 -2.46 1.58
C LYS A 246 14.16 -2.19 1.07
N MET A 247 14.02 -1.76 -0.18
CA MET A 247 12.72 -1.54 -0.82
C MET A 247 11.87 -2.81 -0.93
N LYS A 248 12.48 -3.94 -1.29
CA LYS A 248 11.79 -5.24 -1.31
C LYS A 248 11.30 -5.65 0.08
N GLN A 249 12.12 -5.44 1.12
CA GLN A 249 11.75 -5.79 2.48
C GLN A 249 10.57 -4.98 3.00
N ILE A 250 10.52 -3.68 2.70
CA ILE A 250 9.37 -2.82 3.05
C ILE A 250 8.11 -3.29 2.35
N ASN A 251 8.18 -3.57 1.04
CA ASN A 251 7.01 -4.04 0.28
C ASN A 251 6.51 -5.39 0.82
N LEU A 252 7.42 -6.29 1.24
CA LEU A 252 7.04 -7.55 1.88
C LEU A 252 6.37 -7.34 3.24
N PHE A 253 6.93 -6.46 4.08
CA PHE A 253 6.31 -6.10 5.34
C PHE A 253 4.90 -5.53 5.13
N GLN A 254 4.73 -4.62 4.18
CA GLN A 254 3.44 -4.05 3.79
C GLN A 254 2.44 -5.13 3.36
N ILE A 255 2.83 -6.02 2.44
CA ILE A 255 1.97 -7.09 1.94
C ILE A 255 1.52 -7.99 3.08
N VAL A 256 2.46 -8.45 3.91
CA VAL A 256 2.16 -9.35 5.03
C VAL A 256 1.26 -8.67 6.06
N PHE A 257 1.57 -7.42 6.44
CA PHE A 257 0.77 -6.69 7.40
C PHE A 257 -0.67 -6.50 6.93
N ILE A 258 -0.87 -6.03 5.69
CA ILE A 258 -2.21 -5.81 5.14
C ILE A 258 -2.97 -7.13 4.98
N SER A 259 -2.29 -8.20 4.57
CA SER A 259 -2.91 -9.53 4.48
C SER A 259 -3.38 -10.03 5.85
N LEU A 260 -2.57 -9.85 6.90
CA LEU A 260 -2.96 -10.24 8.27
C LEU A 260 -4.13 -9.40 8.76
N LEU A 261 -4.08 -8.07 8.56
CA LEU A 261 -5.18 -7.18 8.92
C LEU A 261 -6.48 -7.59 8.22
N SER A 262 -6.39 -7.98 6.96
CA SER A 262 -7.55 -8.42 6.20
C SER A 262 -8.05 -9.82 6.61
N ILE A 263 -7.16 -10.73 7.01
CA ILE A 263 -7.54 -12.02 7.61
C ILE A 263 -8.29 -11.78 8.92
N ILE A 264 -7.83 -10.85 9.76
CA ILE A 264 -8.51 -10.47 11.00
C ILE A 264 -9.91 -9.91 10.68
N ALA A 265 -10.01 -9.04 9.67
CA ALA A 265 -11.30 -8.54 9.20
C ALA A 265 -12.22 -9.67 8.73
N LEU A 266 -11.68 -10.65 7.99
CA LEU A 266 -12.45 -11.79 7.49
C LEU A 266 -12.96 -12.66 8.64
N ILE A 267 -12.12 -12.96 9.63
CA ILE A 267 -12.51 -13.72 10.82
C ILE A 267 -13.67 -13.00 11.52
N LYS A 268 -13.56 -11.69 11.71
CA LYS A 268 -14.62 -10.87 12.32
C LYS A 268 -15.93 -10.97 11.54
N VAL A 269 -15.88 -10.82 10.21
CA VAL A 269 -17.06 -10.90 9.34
C VAL A 269 -17.70 -12.29 9.41
N LEU A 270 -16.90 -13.35 9.45
CA LEU A 270 -17.40 -14.72 9.56
C LEU A 270 -17.94 -15.06 10.95
N SER A 271 -17.45 -14.41 12.02
CA SER A 271 -17.98 -14.60 13.38
C SER A 271 -19.25 -13.81 13.66
N SER A 272 -19.55 -12.76 12.87
CA SER A 272 -20.75 -11.93 13.03
C SER A 272 -21.96 -12.40 12.23
N ASN A 273 -21.77 -13.39 11.33
CA ASN A 273 -22.81 -14.01 10.51
C ASN A 273 -23.17 -15.39 11.09
#